data_AF-A0A514K0X9-F1
#
_entry.id   AF-A0A514K0X9-F1
#
_cell.length_a   1.000
_cell.length_b   1.000
_cell.length_c   1.000
_cell.angle_alpha   90.00
_cell.angle_beta   90.00
_cell.angle_gamma   90.00
#
_symmetry.space_group_name_H-M   'P 1'
#
loop_
_entity.id
_entity.type
_entity.pdbx_description
1 polymer ?
#
loop_
_entity_poly.entity_id
_entity_poly.type
_entity_poly.pdbx_seq_one_letter_code
_entity_poly.pdbx_strand_id
1 'polypeptide(L)' 'MIIHASGKAHLPGCGHIDPADIRAPLYGWVLAPSPGAWRRLAPSHPLRATQGNTERAAVSRCMTCDATQ' A
#
# COMPACT_ATOMS: atom_id res chain seq x y z
N MET A 1 -2.15 5.61 -0.42
CA MET A 1 -1.45 4.32 -0.71
C MET A 1 -2.26 3.18 -0.12
N ILE A 2 -2.44 2.10 -0.88
CA ILE A 2 -3.21 0.90 -0.51
C ILE A 2 -2.22 -0.18 -0.07
N ILE A 3 -2.52 -0.89 1.02
CA ILE A 3 -1.66 -1.89 1.66
C ILE A 3 -2.32 -3.27 1.51
N HIS A 4 -1.72 -4.11 0.67
CA HIS A 4 -2.21 -5.45 0.38
C HIS A 4 -1.67 -6.47 1.39
N ALA A 5 -2.39 -7.59 1.54
CA ALA A 5 -2.04 -8.70 2.44
C ALA A 5 -0.64 -9.30 2.15
N SER A 6 -0.16 -9.22 0.91
CA SER A 6 1.18 -9.70 0.53
C SER A 6 2.35 -8.83 1.02
N GLY A 7 2.08 -7.78 1.80
CA GLY A 7 3.11 -6.82 2.22
C GLY A 7 3.56 -5.87 1.11
N LYS A 8 2.72 -5.69 0.08
CA LYS A 8 2.96 -4.75 -1.02
C LYS A 8 2.10 -3.49 -0.88
N ALA A 9 2.72 -2.34 -1.14
CA ALA A 9 2.00 -1.10 -1.30
C ALA A 9 1.61 -0.90 -2.77
N HIS A 10 0.43 -0.37 -2.99
CA HIS A 10 -0.10 -0.01 -4.29
C HIS A 10 -0.51 1.47 -4.32
N LEU A 11 -0.44 2.06 -5.51
CA LEU A 11 -1.03 3.38 -5.78
C LEU A 11 -2.50 3.20 -6.20
N PRO A 12 -3.38 4.18 -5.93
CA PRO A 12 -4.76 4.17 -6.44
C PRO A 12 -4.77 3.98 -7.96
N GLY A 13 -5.71 3.17 -8.47
CA GLY A 13 -5.81 2.85 -9.90
C GLY A 13 -4.89 1.72 -10.37
N CYS A 14 -4.18 1.03 -9.47
CA CYS A 14 -3.42 -0.16 -9.84
C CYS A 14 -4.34 -1.27 -10.38
N GLY A 15 -4.06 -1.78 -11.58
CA GLY A 15 -4.87 -2.84 -12.21
C GLY A 15 -4.78 -4.22 -11.53
N HIS A 16 -3.95 -4.40 -10.51
CA HIS A 16 -3.87 -5.64 -9.73
C HIS A 16 -4.84 -5.70 -8.55
N ILE A 17 -5.48 -4.58 -8.23
CA ILE A 17 -6.44 -4.48 -7.13
C ILE A 17 -7.79 -4.13 -7.72
N ASP A 18 -8.80 -4.90 -7.36
CA ASP A 18 -10.18 -4.50 -7.62
C ASP A 18 -10.53 -3.35 -6.66
N PRO A 19 -10.94 -2.17 -7.16
CA PRO A 19 -11.38 -1.07 -6.32
C PRO A 19 -12.52 -1.44 -5.36
N ALA A 20 -13.40 -2.38 -5.75
CA ALA A 20 -14.51 -2.84 -4.91
C ALA A 20 -14.03 -3.62 -3.67
N ASP A 21 -12.81 -4.17 -3.71
CA ASP A 21 -12.22 -4.92 -2.62
C ASP A 21 -11.45 -4.06 -1.62
N ILE A 22 -11.23 -2.77 -1.90
CA ILE A 22 -10.51 -1.85 -1.01
C ILE A 22 -11.39 -1.49 0.19
N ARG A 23 -11.49 -2.42 1.14
CA ARG A 23 -12.26 -2.28 2.38
C ARG A 23 -11.63 -3.12 3.50
N ALA A 24 -11.96 -2.78 4.74
CA ALA A 24 -11.61 -3.62 5.88
C ALA A 24 -12.40 -4.94 5.86
N PRO A 25 -11.83 -6.06 6.36
CA PRO A 25 -10.45 -6.21 6.84
C PRO A 25 -9.46 -6.63 5.74
N LEU A 26 -9.87 -6.65 4.47
CA LEU A 26 -9.05 -7.16 3.36
C LEU A 26 -7.82 -6.27 3.15
N TYR A 27 -8.03 -4.96 3.02
CA TYR A 27 -6.99 -3.98 2.76
C TYR A 27 -6.85 -2.97 3.88
N GLY A 28 -5.63 -2.49 4.06
CA GLY A 28 -5.36 -1.25 4.79
C GLY A 28 -5.00 -0.13 3.81
N TRP A 29 -5.04 1.12 4.25
CA TRP A 29 -4.56 2.24 3.45
C TRP A 29 -4.01 3.38 4.31
N VAL A 30 -3.30 4.28 3.63
CA VAL A 30 -2.78 5.54 4.18
C VAL A 30 -3.22 6.65 3.22
N LEU A 31 -4.10 7.54 3.69
CA LEU A 31 -4.63 8.65 2.87
C LEU A 31 -3.56 9.71 2.58
N ALA A 32 -2.79 10.10 3.60
CA ALA A 32 -1.78 11.14 3.51
C ALA A 32 -0.40 10.59 3.90
N PRO A 33 0.25 9.78 3.04
CA PRO A 33 1.57 9.27 3.36
C PRO A 33 2.62 10.38 3.33
N SER A 34 3.59 10.31 4.25
CA SER A 34 4.69 11.29 4.30
C SER A 34 5.42 11.39 2.94
N PRO A 35 5.95 12.57 2.57
CA PRO A 35 6.72 12.74 1.33
C PRO A 35 7.81 11.68 1.20
N GLY A 36 7.90 11.06 0.03
CA GLY A 36 8.88 10.01 -0.26
C GLY A 36 8.60 8.64 0.40
N ALA A 37 7.49 8.46 1.11
CA ALA A 37 7.14 7.17 1.73
C ALA A 37 7.15 6.00 0.74
N TRP A 38 6.69 6.21 -0.50
CA TRP A 38 6.77 5.22 -1.58
C TRP A 38 8.20 4.73 -1.81
N ARG A 39 9.14 5.66 -2.00
CA ARG A 39 10.56 5.36 -2.27
C ARG A 39 11.27 4.71 -1.09
N ARG A 40 10.82 4.97 0.14
CA ARG A 40 11.41 4.42 1.37
C ARG A 40 10.91 3.02 1.75
N LEU A 41 9.91 2.47 1.06
CA LEU A 41 9.38 1.14 1.36
C LEU A 41 10.50 0.09 1.30
N ALA A 42 10.81 -0.46 2.48
CA ALA A 42 11.76 -1.54 2.68
C ALA A 42 11.34 -2.35 3.92
N PRO A 43 11.84 -3.58 4.11
CA PRO A 43 11.61 -4.35 5.33
C PRO A 43 11.99 -3.61 6.63
N SER A 44 13.04 -2.79 6.60
CA SER A 44 13.46 -1.94 7.73
C SER A 44 12.61 -0.68 7.93
N HIS A 45 11.83 -0.29 6.91
CA HIS A 45 11.01 0.92 6.91
C HIS A 45 9.61 0.59 6.36
N PRO A 46 8.82 -0.25 7.08
CA PRO A 46 7.48 -0.61 6.64
C PRO A 46 6.54 0.58 6.67
N LEU A 47 5.64 0.65 5.70
CA LEU A 47 4.48 1.54 5.74
C LEU A 47 3.29 0.81 6.36
N ARG A 48 2.92 1.19 7.58
CA ARG A 48 1.73 0.66 8.26
C ARG A 48 0.47 1.39 7.78
N ALA A 49 -0.60 0.62 7.60
CA ALA A 49 -1.92 1.18 7.32
C ALA A 49 -2.41 2.00 8.52
N THR A 50 -3.03 3.14 8.24
CA THR A 50 -3.65 4.01 9.26
C THR A 50 -5.18 3.93 9.24
N GLN A 51 -5.74 3.33 8.19
CA GLN A 51 -7.17 3.10 8.00
C GLN A 51 -7.40 1.74 7.32
N GLY A 52 -8.66 1.29 7.31
CA GLY A 52 -9.02 -0.04 6.84
C GLY A 52 -8.58 -1.10 7.83
N ASN A 53 -7.85 -2.11 7.35
CA ASN A 53 -7.13 -3.03 8.22
C ASN A 53 -5.79 -2.42 8.67
N THR A 54 -5.74 -1.90 9.89
CA THR A 54 -4.56 -1.26 10.50
C THR A 54 -3.46 -2.25 10.89
N GLU A 55 -3.72 -3.56 10.84
CA GLU A 55 -2.70 -4.59 11.05
C GLU A 55 -1.82 -4.79 9.80
N ARG A 56 -2.24 -4.26 8.64
CA ARG A 56 -1.48 -4.37 7.40
C ARG A 56 -0.26 -3.46 7.40
N ALA A 57 0.85 -3.99 6.91
CA ALA A 57 2.06 -3.25 6.64
C ALA A 57 2.65 -3.64 5.28
N ALA A 58 3.09 -2.65 4.51
CA ALA A 58 3.83 -2.87 3.27
C ALA A 58 5.31 -2.66 3.50
N VAL A 59 6.13 -3.56 2.96
CA VAL A 59 7.61 -3.49 2.99
C VAL A 59 8.21 -3.36 1.60
N SER A 60 7.38 -3.47 0.57
CA SER A 60 7.82 -3.37 -0.82
C SER A 60 6.74 -2.70 -1.68
N ARG A 61 7.15 -2.25 -2.85
CA ARG A 61 6.28 -1.62 -3.85
C ARG A 61 5.69 -2.65 -4.79
N CYS A 62 4.48 -2.42 -5.27
CA CYS A 62 3.96 -3.10 -6.45
C CYS A 62 4.80 -2.68 -7.67
N MET A 63 5.37 -3.66 -8.38
CA MET A 63 6.28 -3.40 -9.50
C MET A 63 5.61 -2.58 -10.62
N THR A 64 4.35 -2.87 -10.95
CA THR A 64 3.61 -2.11 -11.98
C THR A 64 3.37 -0.66 -11.55
N CYS A 65 3.05 -0.41 -10.28
CA CYS A 65 2.91 0.96 -9.80
C CYS A 65 4.25 1.71 -9.77
N ASP A 66 5.34 0.99 -9.51
CA ASP A 66 6.68 1.59 -9.46
C ASP A 66 7.19 1.95 -10.85
N ALA A 67 6.84 1.16 -11.87
CA ALA A 67 7.17 1.43 -13.27
C ALA A 67 6.41 2.64 -13.86
N THR A 68 5.32 3.09 -13.21
CA THR A 68 4.48 4.20 -13.68
C THR A 68 4.73 5.51 -12.91
N GLN A 69 5.80 5.59 -12.11
CA GLN A 69 6.16 6.75 -11.28
C GLN A 69 7.30 7.56 -11.89
#